data_AF-A0A951JNL5-F1
#
_entry.id   AF-A0A951JNL5-F1
#
_cell.length_a   1.000
_cell.length_b   1.000
_cell.length_c   1.000
_cell.angle_alpha   90.00
_cell.angle_beta   90.00
_cell.angle_gamma   90.00
#
_symmetry.space_group_name_H-M   'P 1'
#
loop_
_entity.id
_entity.type
_entity.pdbx_description
1 polymer ?
#
loop_
_entity_poly.entity_id
_entity_poly.type
_entity_poly.pdbx_seq_one_letter_code
_entity_poly.pdbx_strand_id
1 'polypeptide(L)'
;MNDRDYPPATGPDPYDPAVRRKNVKTLAIVAVVLLAAALIPATYRRVQQPEGFYPTHAEAVAAQAVERGDVPGFVPATATEIHARNNRDTGQRFVRFTFADADLPAITQGMRLLPREEVEKVLVPTPGWTEWFPITSRTLSGTQGGYLQVYEIASGPDRGYLAVDPRTRYAYFWSRPGRRS
;
A
#
# COMPACT_ATOMS: atom_id res chain seq x y z
N MET A 1 46.25 38.70 50.72
CA MET A 1 46.31 37.34 50.15
C MET A 1 45.03 36.67 50.59
N ASN A 2 44.00 36.65 49.74
CA ASN A 2 42.66 36.23 50.14
C ASN A 2 42.49 34.73 49.83
N ASP A 3 42.62 33.90 50.85
CA ASP A 3 42.09 32.54 50.85
C ASP A 3 40.56 32.64 50.86
N ARG A 4 39.95 32.43 49.70
CA ARG A 4 38.53 32.14 49.62
C ARG A 4 38.36 30.65 49.86
N ASP A 5 37.97 30.30 51.07
CA ASP A 5 37.41 28.98 51.40
C ASP A 5 36.20 28.74 50.49
N TYR A 6 36.37 27.90 49.47
CA TYR A 6 35.25 27.39 48.71
C TYR A 6 34.56 26.30 49.55
N PRO A 7 33.23 26.37 49.76
CA PRO A 7 32.53 25.32 50.46
C PRO A 7 32.74 23.98 49.75
N PRO A 8 32.90 22.87 50.48
CA PRO A 8 33.06 21.56 49.89
C PRO A 8 31.88 21.28 48.96
N ALA A 9 32.16 20.81 47.74
CA ALA A 9 31.14 20.45 46.77
C ALA A 9 30.23 19.37 47.37
N THR A 10 29.02 19.74 47.78
CA THR A 10 28.07 18.85 48.48
C THR A 10 27.31 17.91 47.53
N GLY A 11 27.93 17.50 46.43
CA GLY A 11 27.33 16.62 45.44
C GLY A 11 28.20 15.40 45.14
N PRO A 12 27.63 14.26 44.75
CA PRO A 12 28.41 13.11 44.30
C PRO A 12 29.29 13.52 43.11
N ASP A 13 30.56 13.09 43.13
CA ASP A 13 31.50 13.37 42.05
C ASP A 13 30.93 12.85 40.72
N PRO A 14 30.66 13.73 39.73
CA PRO A 14 30.11 13.29 38.44
C PRO A 14 31.04 12.35 37.69
N TYR A 15 32.32 12.25 38.09
CA TYR A 15 33.32 11.34 37.54
C TYR A 15 33.45 10.00 38.30
N ASP A 16 32.67 9.78 39.35
CA ASP A 16 32.61 8.47 40.01
C ASP A 16 32.20 7.40 38.98
N PRO A 17 32.99 6.32 38.80
CA PRO A 17 32.68 5.24 37.86
C PRO A 17 31.29 4.62 38.08
N ALA A 18 30.75 4.63 39.30
CA ALA A 18 29.39 4.18 39.60
C ALA A 18 28.33 5.14 39.05
N VAL A 19 28.52 6.45 39.22
CA VAL A 19 27.66 7.52 38.66
C VAL A 19 27.69 7.48 37.13
N ARG A 20 28.88 7.31 36.54
CA ARG A 20 29.05 7.17 35.08
C ARG A 20 28.31 5.96 34.51
N ARG A 21 28.41 4.79 35.16
CA ARG A 21 27.68 3.57 34.74
C ARG A 21 26.16 3.76 34.81
N LYS A 22 25.66 4.42 35.85
CA LYS A 22 24.23 4.73 35.99
C LYS A 22 23.76 5.68 34.88
N ASN A 23 24.53 6.74 34.60
CA ASN A 23 24.21 7.72 33.56
C ASN A 23 24.21 7.11 32.15
N VAL A 24 25.17 6.22 31.85
CA VAL A 24 25.20 5.51 30.56
C VAL A 24 23.99 4.59 30.39
N LYS A 25 23.57 3.87 31.44
CA LYS A 25 22.36 3.04 31.39
C LYS A 25 21.11 3.88 31.14
N THR A 26 20.97 5.00 31.85
CA THR A 26 19.84 5.93 31.65
C THR A 26 19.82 6.48 30.23
N LEU A 27 20.96 6.93 29.70
CA LEU A 27 21.08 7.41 28.31
C LEU A 27 20.72 6.33 27.29
N ALA A 28 21.17 5.09 27.50
CA ALA A 28 20.85 3.98 26.62
C ALA A 28 19.34 3.67 26.61
N ILE A 29 18.68 3.68 27.78
CA ILE A 29 17.23 3.48 27.89
C ILE A 29 16.48 4.60 27.17
N VAL A 30 16.87 5.87 27.41
CA VAL A 30 16.25 7.02 26.75
C VAL A 30 16.42 6.94 25.23
N ALA A 31 17.60 6.58 24.73
CA ALA A 31 17.85 6.42 23.30
C ALA A 31 16.96 5.32 22.69
N VAL A 32 16.78 4.18 23.37
CA VAL A 32 15.89 3.11 22.92
C VAL A 32 14.43 3.56 22.90
N VAL A 33 13.97 4.27 23.93
CA VAL A 33 12.59 4.80 23.99
C VAL A 33 12.34 5.82 22.88
N LEU A 34 13.27 6.74 22.64
CA LEU A 34 13.17 7.72 21.56
C LEU A 34 13.18 7.04 20.18
N LEU A 35 14.03 6.03 19.98
CA LEU A 35 14.05 5.25 18.74
C LEU A 35 12.73 4.52 18.51
N ALA A 36 12.19 3.87 19.53
CA ALA A 36 10.88 3.21 19.46
C ALA A 36 9.76 4.20 19.13
N ALA A 37 9.72 5.35 19.82
CA ALA A 37 8.74 6.41 19.57
C ALA A 37 8.82 6.98 18.15
N ALA A 38 10.03 7.09 17.58
CA ALA A 38 10.23 7.55 16.21
C ALA A 38 9.78 6.51 15.14
N LEU A 39 9.80 5.21 15.47
CA LEU A 39 9.41 4.13 14.55
C LEU A 39 7.89 3.87 14.52
N ILE A 40 7.15 4.26 15.57
CA ILE A 40 5.68 4.07 15.65
C ILE A 40 4.94 4.76 14.48
N PRO A 41 5.17 6.05 14.15
CA PRO A 41 4.47 6.70 13.04
C PRO A 41 4.73 6.05 11.68
N ALA A 42 5.95 5.54 11.45
CA ALA A 42 6.32 4.91 10.19
C ALA A 42 5.61 3.56 9.98
N THR A 43 5.39 2.81 11.05
CA THR A 43 4.64 1.55 11.01
C THR A 43 3.13 1.80 10.93
N TYR A 44 2.62 2.79 11.66
CA TYR A 44 1.19 3.13 11.67
C TYR A 44 0.68 3.58 10.29
N ARG A 45 1.47 4.35 9.54
CA ARG A 45 1.12 4.77 8.17
C ARG A 45 1.02 3.61 7.18
N ARG A 46 1.81 2.55 7.36
CA ARG A 46 1.73 1.35 6.51
C ARG A 46 0.46 0.53 6.77
N VAL A 47 -0.04 0.56 8.00
CA VAL A 47 -1.23 -0.21 8.41
C VAL A 47 -2.52 0.54 8.06
N GLN A 48 -2.53 1.88 8.08
CA GLN A 48 -3.72 2.69 7.78
C GLN A 48 -3.93 3.02 6.29
N GLN A 49 -3.68 2.07 5.39
CA GLN A 49 -4.21 2.25 4.04
C GLN A 49 -5.70 1.89 4.08
N PRO A 50 -6.61 2.78 3.69
CA PRO A 50 -8.03 2.48 3.70
C PRO A 50 -8.28 1.29 2.79
N GLU A 51 -8.70 0.19 3.40
CA GLU A 51 -9.16 -1.01 2.74
C GLU A 51 -10.69 -0.97 2.74
N GLY A 52 -11.27 -0.99 1.55
CA GLY A 52 -12.70 -1.10 1.33
C GLY A 52 -13.04 -2.51 0.89
N PHE A 53 -14.07 -3.09 1.50
CA PHE A 53 -14.72 -4.30 1.01
C PHE A 53 -16.18 -3.99 0.75
N TYR A 54 -16.62 -4.25 -0.48
CA TYR A 54 -18.00 -4.05 -0.92
C TYR A 54 -18.50 -5.37 -1.52
N PRO A 55 -19.45 -6.06 -0.85
CA PRO A 55 -20.09 -7.25 -1.37
C PRO A 55 -20.64 -7.10 -2.81
N THR A 56 -21.16 -5.92 -3.16
CA THR A 56 -21.73 -5.61 -4.47
C THR A 56 -21.29 -4.22 -4.97
N HIS A 57 -21.38 -3.99 -6.29
CA HIS A 57 -21.19 -2.67 -6.86
C HIS A 57 -22.18 -1.63 -6.32
N ALA A 58 -23.44 -2.02 -6.05
CA ALA A 58 -24.45 -1.13 -5.48
C ALA A 58 -24.02 -0.59 -4.10
N GLU A 59 -23.40 -1.43 -3.26
CA GLU A 59 -22.85 -1.02 -1.97
C GLU A 59 -21.64 -0.09 -2.13
N ALA A 60 -20.78 -0.34 -3.13
CA ALA A 60 -19.68 0.56 -3.45
C ALA A 60 -20.18 1.96 -3.85
N VAL A 61 -21.25 2.04 -4.65
CA VAL A 61 -21.91 3.31 -5.01
C VAL A 61 -22.55 3.96 -3.79
N ALA A 62 -23.28 3.21 -2.96
CA ALA A 62 -23.89 3.75 -1.73
C ALA A 62 -22.85 4.31 -0.74
N ALA A 63 -21.65 3.71 -0.70
CA ALA A 63 -20.51 4.19 0.09
C ALA A 63 -19.72 5.34 -0.59
N GLN A 64 -20.18 5.82 -1.74
CA GLN A 64 -19.55 6.82 -2.59
C GLN A 64 -18.13 6.43 -3.07
N ALA A 65 -17.83 5.13 -3.09
CA ALA A 65 -16.49 4.62 -3.41
C ALA A 65 -16.15 4.82 -4.89
N VAL A 66 -17.16 4.78 -5.78
CA VAL A 66 -16.97 5.04 -7.21
C VAL A 66 -16.71 6.53 -7.47
N GLU A 67 -17.50 7.40 -6.84
CA GLU A 67 -17.41 8.85 -6.96
C GLU A 67 -16.10 9.40 -6.38
N ARG A 68 -15.61 8.82 -5.28
CA ARG A 68 -14.29 9.14 -4.71
C ARG A 68 -13.13 8.60 -5.55
N GLY A 69 -13.41 7.74 -6.54
CA GLY A 69 -12.41 7.06 -7.35
C GLY A 69 -11.70 5.92 -6.61
N ASP A 70 -12.24 5.43 -5.50
CA ASP A 70 -11.70 4.25 -4.82
C ASP A 70 -11.95 2.97 -5.65
N VAL A 71 -13.09 2.92 -6.34
CA VAL A 71 -13.47 1.86 -7.30
C VAL A 71 -13.54 2.48 -8.71
N PRO A 72 -12.84 1.94 -9.72
CA PRO A 72 -12.87 2.46 -11.09
C PRO A 72 -14.27 2.45 -11.71
N GLY A 73 -14.56 3.42 -12.57
CA GLY A 73 -15.88 3.54 -13.21
C GLY A 73 -16.18 2.45 -14.24
N PHE A 74 -15.18 1.67 -14.66
CA PHE A 74 -15.36 0.52 -15.57
C PHE A 74 -15.80 -0.76 -14.84
N VAL A 75 -15.81 -0.78 -13.51
CA VAL A 75 -16.29 -1.94 -12.75
C VAL A 75 -17.80 -2.08 -13.01
N PRO A 76 -18.29 -3.25 -13.45
CA PRO A 76 -19.67 -3.40 -13.89
C PRO A 76 -20.63 -3.44 -12.69
N ALA A 77 -21.89 -3.11 -12.93
CA ALA A 77 -22.93 -3.10 -11.88
C ALA A 77 -23.20 -4.50 -11.28
N THR A 78 -22.87 -5.56 -12.01
CA THR A 78 -22.96 -6.97 -11.62
C THR A 78 -21.77 -7.43 -10.77
N ALA A 79 -20.75 -6.59 -10.58
CA ALA A 79 -19.56 -6.97 -9.85
C ALA A 79 -19.85 -7.28 -8.39
N THR A 80 -19.18 -8.32 -7.89
CA THR A 80 -19.26 -8.79 -6.52
C THR A 80 -17.87 -8.88 -5.89
N GLU A 81 -17.84 -9.02 -4.56
CA GLU A 81 -16.60 -9.19 -3.78
C GLU A 81 -15.52 -8.14 -4.15
N ILE A 82 -15.92 -6.87 -4.15
CA ILE A 82 -15.06 -5.76 -4.55
C ILE A 82 -14.15 -5.40 -3.36
N HIS A 83 -12.88 -5.73 -3.48
CA HIS A 83 -11.84 -5.25 -2.59
C HIS A 83 -11.16 -4.06 -3.22
N ALA A 84 -11.00 -2.97 -2.48
CA ALA A 84 -10.32 -1.77 -2.92
C ALA A 84 -9.31 -1.31 -1.87
N ARG A 85 -8.13 -0.87 -2.31
CA ARG A 85 -7.10 -0.30 -1.44
C ARG A 85 -6.37 0.83 -2.14
N ASN A 86 -6.28 1.96 -1.45
CA ASN A 86 -5.68 3.18 -2.01
C ASN A 86 -4.47 3.63 -1.18
N ASN A 87 -3.33 3.71 -1.85
CA ASN A 87 -2.13 4.31 -1.31
C ASN A 87 -2.18 5.83 -1.54
N ARG A 88 -2.58 6.58 -0.51
CA ARG A 88 -2.70 8.04 -0.57
C ARG A 88 -1.36 8.76 -0.83
N ASP A 89 -0.23 8.15 -0.46
CA ASP A 89 1.09 8.76 -0.64
C ASP A 89 1.56 8.70 -2.10
N THR A 90 1.18 7.64 -2.82
CA THR A 90 1.58 7.41 -4.23
C THR A 90 0.45 7.66 -5.23
N GLY A 91 -0.79 7.80 -4.76
CA GLY A 91 -2.00 7.83 -5.58
C GLY A 91 -2.28 6.49 -6.27
N GLN A 92 -1.63 5.40 -5.85
CA GLN A 92 -1.87 4.07 -6.42
C GLN A 92 -3.14 3.48 -5.83
N ARG A 93 -3.91 2.84 -6.69
CA ARG A 93 -5.17 2.17 -6.38
C ARG A 93 -5.05 0.72 -6.77
N PHE A 94 -5.59 -0.16 -5.95
CA PHE A 94 -5.62 -1.60 -6.15
C PHE A 94 -7.05 -2.05 -5.98
N VAL A 95 -7.59 -2.76 -6.95
CA VAL A 95 -8.95 -3.27 -6.88
C VAL A 95 -8.99 -4.73 -7.35
N ARG A 96 -9.72 -5.57 -6.62
CA ARG A 96 -10.09 -6.91 -7.07
C ARG A 96 -11.60 -7.04 -7.03
N PHE A 97 -12.20 -7.63 -8.06
CA PHE A 97 -13.63 -7.94 -8.07
C PHE A 97 -13.90 -9.20 -8.88
N THR A 98 -15.04 -9.82 -8.65
CA THR A 98 -15.64 -10.84 -9.52
C THR A 98 -16.65 -10.22 -10.46
N PHE A 99 -16.82 -10.79 -11.65
CA PHE A 99 -17.74 -10.29 -12.67
C PHE A 99 -18.37 -11.45 -13.47
N ALA A 100 -19.49 -11.20 -14.17
CA ALA A 100 -20.10 -12.21 -15.03
C ALA A 100 -19.46 -12.22 -16.44
N ASP A 101 -19.45 -13.36 -17.11
CA ASP A 101 -18.81 -13.51 -18.44
C ASP A 101 -19.29 -12.49 -19.47
N ALA A 102 -20.58 -12.17 -19.40
CA ALA A 102 -21.24 -11.20 -20.28
C ALA A 102 -20.67 -9.77 -20.11
N ASP A 103 -20.04 -9.46 -18.97
CA ASP A 103 -19.48 -8.15 -18.69
C ASP A 103 -18.07 -7.97 -19.24
N LEU A 104 -17.37 -9.05 -19.63
CA LEU A 104 -15.98 -8.95 -20.09
C LEU A 104 -15.78 -7.95 -21.25
N PRO A 105 -16.63 -7.93 -22.29
CA PRO A 105 -16.49 -6.96 -23.37
C PRO A 105 -16.67 -5.50 -22.87
N ALA A 106 -17.58 -5.27 -21.93
CA ALA A 106 -17.84 -3.95 -21.37
C ALA A 106 -16.68 -3.49 -20.45
N ILE A 107 -16.19 -4.38 -19.58
CA ILE A 107 -15.06 -4.10 -18.68
C ILE A 107 -13.82 -3.71 -19.48
N THR A 108 -13.55 -4.41 -20.58
CA THR A 108 -12.33 -4.24 -21.39
C THR A 108 -12.48 -3.21 -22.51
N GLN A 109 -13.64 -2.54 -22.59
CA GLN A 109 -13.93 -1.59 -23.65
C GLN A 109 -12.93 -0.43 -23.64
N GLY A 110 -12.28 -0.20 -24.79
CA GLY A 110 -11.28 0.87 -24.94
C GLY A 110 -9.93 0.59 -24.30
N MET A 111 -9.73 -0.61 -23.73
CA MET A 111 -8.43 -1.03 -23.21
C MET A 111 -7.63 -1.76 -24.28
N ARG A 112 -6.30 -1.69 -24.18
CA ARG A 112 -5.40 -2.41 -25.08
C ARG A 112 -4.97 -3.73 -24.46
N LEU A 113 -5.31 -4.86 -25.09
CA LEU A 113 -4.76 -6.16 -24.70
C LEU A 113 -3.25 -6.18 -24.95
N LEU A 114 -2.47 -6.51 -23.93
CA LEU A 114 -1.01 -6.56 -24.01
C LEU A 114 -0.55 -7.92 -24.56
N PRO A 115 0.36 -7.95 -25.56
CA PRO A 115 1.04 -9.18 -25.92
C PRO A 115 1.97 -9.63 -24.79
N ARG A 116 2.27 -10.92 -24.75
CA ARG A 116 3.06 -11.55 -23.67
C ARG A 116 4.38 -10.83 -23.36
N GLU A 117 5.12 -10.45 -24.40
CA GLU A 117 6.40 -9.72 -24.30
C GLU A 117 6.30 -8.34 -23.64
N GLU A 118 5.13 -7.70 -23.71
CA GLU A 118 4.85 -6.46 -22.98
C GLU A 118 4.39 -6.74 -21.55
N VAL A 119 3.61 -7.81 -21.33
CA VAL A 119 3.16 -8.25 -20.01
C VAL A 119 4.35 -8.49 -19.06
N GLU A 120 5.42 -9.11 -19.57
CA GLU A 120 6.64 -9.37 -18.79
C GLU A 120 7.34 -8.10 -18.29
N LYS A 121 7.09 -6.95 -18.93
CA LYS A 121 7.62 -5.64 -18.55
C LYS A 121 6.71 -4.89 -17.59
N VAL A 122 5.51 -5.41 -17.31
CA VAL A 122 4.56 -4.75 -16.43
C VAL A 122 5.00 -4.89 -14.97
N LEU A 123 5.21 -3.74 -14.34
CA LEU A 123 5.47 -3.66 -12.91
C LEU A 123 4.14 -3.81 -12.15
N VAL A 124 4.08 -4.84 -11.31
CA VAL A 124 3.00 -5.02 -10.34
C VAL A 124 3.49 -4.52 -8.98
N PRO A 125 3.07 -3.31 -8.55
CA PRO A 125 3.44 -2.82 -7.24
C PRO A 125 2.81 -3.70 -6.17
N THR A 126 3.50 -3.92 -5.04
CA THR A 126 2.94 -4.65 -3.92
C THR A 126 2.04 -3.72 -3.11
N PRO A 127 0.74 -4.00 -2.93
CA PRO A 127 -0.16 -3.18 -2.11
C PRO A 127 0.14 -3.25 -0.59
N GLY A 128 1.34 -3.67 -0.18
CA GLY A 128 1.61 -4.11 1.19
C GLY A 128 1.03 -5.52 1.45
N TRP A 129 0.90 -5.90 2.72
CA TRP A 129 0.31 -7.19 3.10
C TRP A 129 -1.19 -7.16 2.78
N THR A 130 -1.58 -7.85 1.69
CA THR A 130 -2.93 -7.85 1.12
C THR A 130 -3.22 -9.24 0.52
N GLU A 131 -3.90 -10.10 1.28
CA GLU A 131 -4.11 -11.51 0.87
C GLU A 131 -4.98 -11.65 -0.38
N TRP A 132 -5.93 -10.72 -0.61
CA TRP A 132 -6.82 -10.75 -1.76
C TRP A 132 -6.18 -10.29 -3.07
N PHE A 133 -4.95 -9.76 -3.06
CA PHE A 133 -4.25 -9.30 -4.26
C PHE A 133 -2.96 -10.14 -4.50
N PRO A 134 -3.08 -11.43 -4.86
CA PRO A 134 -1.95 -12.34 -4.98
C PRO A 134 -1.13 -12.13 -6.28
N ILE A 135 -1.51 -11.18 -7.14
CA ILE A 135 -0.83 -10.97 -8.42
C ILE A 135 0.53 -10.32 -8.20
N THR A 136 1.54 -10.92 -8.81
CA THR A 136 2.91 -10.42 -8.88
C THR A 136 3.38 -10.40 -10.33
N SER A 137 4.49 -9.75 -10.63
CA SER A 137 5.10 -9.84 -11.98
C SER A 137 5.42 -11.28 -12.40
N ARG A 138 5.69 -12.20 -11.45
CA ARG A 138 5.88 -13.63 -11.74
C ARG A 138 4.58 -14.35 -12.08
N THR A 139 3.47 -13.92 -11.49
CA THR A 139 2.13 -14.42 -11.83
C THR A 139 1.80 -14.03 -13.27
N LEU A 140 2.08 -12.77 -13.64
CA LEU A 140 1.83 -12.24 -14.99
C LEU A 140 2.72 -12.88 -16.08
N SER A 141 4.00 -13.13 -15.81
CA SER A 141 4.93 -13.74 -16.79
C SER A 141 4.68 -15.22 -17.06
N GLY A 142 3.64 -15.80 -16.45
CA GLY A 142 3.21 -17.17 -16.69
C GLY A 142 4.04 -18.25 -16.01
N THR A 143 5.02 -17.89 -15.17
CA THR A 143 5.79 -18.86 -14.39
C THR A 143 4.95 -19.50 -13.27
N GLN A 144 3.88 -18.83 -12.83
CA GLN A 144 2.90 -19.35 -11.87
C GLN A 144 1.42 -19.13 -12.29
N GLY A 145 1.14 -18.42 -13.38
CA GLY A 145 -0.22 -18.01 -13.73
C GLY A 145 -0.44 -17.69 -15.21
N GLY A 146 -0.03 -18.58 -16.12
CA GLY A 146 0.01 -18.36 -17.58
C GLY A 146 -1.32 -18.13 -18.31
N TYR A 147 -2.39 -17.72 -17.62
CA TYR A 147 -3.74 -17.58 -18.17
C TYR A 147 -4.33 -16.17 -18.02
N LEU A 148 -3.62 -15.24 -17.38
CA LEU A 148 -4.12 -13.88 -17.18
C LEU A 148 -4.06 -13.08 -18.47
N GLN A 149 -5.19 -12.50 -18.86
CA GLN A 149 -5.26 -11.51 -19.93
C GLN A 149 -5.02 -10.13 -19.31
N VAL A 150 -3.96 -9.44 -19.75
CA VAL A 150 -3.59 -8.14 -19.19
C VAL A 150 -3.94 -7.04 -20.18
N TYR A 151 -4.73 -6.08 -19.72
CA TYR A 151 -5.18 -4.94 -20.46
C TYR A 151 -4.52 -3.68 -19.91
N GLU A 152 -4.13 -2.76 -20.79
CA GLU A 152 -3.64 -1.43 -20.45
C GLU A 152 -4.75 -0.39 -20.62
N ILE A 153 -4.87 0.47 -19.59
CA ILE A 153 -5.68 1.68 -19.62
C ILE A 153 -4.70 2.85 -19.78
N ALA A 154 -4.59 3.38 -21.00
CA ALA A 154 -3.52 4.31 -21.36
C ALA A 154 -3.73 5.73 -20.77
N SER A 155 -4.99 6.15 -20.61
CA SER A 155 -5.37 7.52 -20.26
C SER A 155 -6.54 7.56 -19.27
N GLY A 156 -6.84 8.76 -18.78
CA GLY A 156 -7.93 8.99 -17.83
C GLY A 156 -7.54 8.79 -16.36
N PRO A 157 -8.52 8.98 -15.45
CA PRO A 157 -8.30 8.82 -14.01
C PRO A 157 -7.88 7.38 -13.65
N ASP A 158 -8.39 6.41 -14.40
CA ASP A 158 -8.17 4.97 -14.22
C ASP A 158 -6.98 4.41 -15.00
N ARG A 159 -6.04 5.26 -15.42
CA ARG A 159 -4.83 4.79 -16.10
C ARG A 159 -4.08 3.75 -15.25
N GLY A 160 -3.73 2.63 -15.85
CA GLY A 160 -3.32 1.46 -15.09
C GLY A 160 -3.32 0.20 -15.92
N TYR A 161 -3.40 -0.91 -15.21
CA TYR A 161 -3.47 -2.24 -15.79
C TYR A 161 -4.60 -3.02 -15.16
N LEU A 162 -5.25 -3.86 -15.96
CA LEU A 162 -6.28 -4.78 -15.55
C LEU A 162 -5.85 -6.19 -15.97
N ALA A 163 -5.60 -7.07 -14.99
CA ALA A 163 -5.39 -8.49 -15.25
C ALA A 163 -6.70 -9.25 -15.01
N VAL A 164 -7.13 -10.03 -15.99
CA VAL A 164 -8.36 -10.82 -15.93
C VAL A 164 -8.00 -12.31 -15.95
N ASP A 165 -8.51 -13.05 -14.98
CA ASP A 165 -8.50 -14.51 -15.02
C ASP A 165 -9.82 -15.02 -15.63
N PRO A 166 -9.80 -15.53 -16.87
CA PRO A 166 -11.01 -16.01 -17.52
C PRO A 166 -11.59 -17.27 -16.87
N ARG A 167 -10.87 -17.98 -15.99
CA ARG A 167 -11.35 -19.20 -15.34
C ARG A 167 -12.09 -18.92 -14.05
N THR A 168 -11.53 -18.04 -13.22
CA THR A 168 -12.06 -17.73 -11.89
C THR A 168 -12.94 -16.49 -11.90
N ARG A 169 -12.98 -15.75 -13.02
CA ARG A 169 -13.72 -14.49 -13.17
C ARG A 169 -13.28 -13.42 -12.20
N TYR A 170 -12.04 -13.51 -11.71
CA TYR A 170 -11.41 -12.42 -10.98
C TYR A 170 -10.78 -11.43 -11.95
N ALA A 171 -11.02 -10.16 -11.69
CA ALA A 171 -10.31 -9.04 -12.30
C ALA A 171 -9.49 -8.33 -11.22
N TYR A 172 -8.26 -7.98 -11.57
CA TYR A 172 -7.30 -7.31 -10.71
C TYR A 172 -6.82 -6.04 -11.39
N PHE A 173 -7.15 -4.89 -10.82
CA PHE A 173 -6.75 -3.59 -11.31
C PHE A 173 -5.66 -2.99 -10.42
N TRP A 174 -4.67 -2.37 -11.03
CA TRP A 174 -3.77 -1.46 -10.33
C TRP A 174 -3.48 -0.21 -11.17
N SER A 175 -3.61 0.95 -10.54
CA SER A 175 -3.32 2.22 -11.21
C SER A 175 -1.82 2.49 -11.30
N ARG A 176 -1.41 3.25 -12.32
CA ARG A 176 -0.07 3.83 -12.35
C ARG A 176 0.03 4.92 -11.28
N PRO A 177 1.21 5.12 -10.65
CA PRO A 177 1.41 6.24 -9.73
C PRO A 177 0.94 7.56 -10.35
N GLY A 178 0.32 8.41 -9.54
CA GLY A 178 0.00 9.77 -9.97
C GLY A 178 1.27 10.46 -10.46
N ARG A 179 1.20 11.17 -11.60
CA ARG A 179 2.28 12.10 -11.93
C ARG A 179 2.12 13.18 -10.87
N ARG A 180 3.10 13.32 -9.96
CA ARG A 180 3.15 14.49 -9.08
C ARG A 180 3.24 15.70 -10.02
N SER A 181 2.13 16.41 -10.15
CA SER A 181 2.07 17.71 -10.80
C SER A 181 2.84 18.72 -9.99
#